data_AF-A0A932LG69-F1
#
_entry.id   AF-A0A932LG69-F1
#
_cell.length_a   1.000
_cell.length_b   1.000
_cell.length_c   1.000
_cell.angle_alpha   90.00
_cell.angle_beta   90.00
_cell.angle_gamma   90.00
#
_symmetry.space_group_name_H-M   'P 1'
#
loop_
_entity.id
_entity.type
_entity.pdbx_description
1 polymer ?
#
loop_
_entity_poly.entity_id
_entity_poly.type
_entity_poly.pdbx_seq_one_letter_code
_entity_poly.pdbx_strand_id
1 'polypeptide(L)'
;TEAALGTKIDVPTLDGTVTLTVPPSSSSGQRLRIRARGIVKAGGTRGDQYVEIKIVLPPEMDEESRDLLRRFAERNPFNPRASLGWQL
;
A
#
# COMPACT_ATOMS: atom_id res chain seq x y z
N THR A 1 5.98 -4.73 5.87
CA THR A 1 5.84 -6.17 5.54
C THR A 1 4.55 -6.45 4.79
N GLU A 2 3.41 -5.92 5.25
CA GLU A 2 2.09 -6.08 4.62
C GLU A 2 2.06 -5.87 3.10
N ALA A 3 2.58 -4.76 2.60
CA ALA A 3 2.61 -4.50 1.16
C ALA A 3 3.48 -5.49 0.38
N ALA A 4 4.57 -5.97 0.97
CA ALA A 4 5.48 -6.93 0.34
C ALA A 4 4.88 -8.34 0.29
N LEU A 5 4.28 -8.79 1.39
CA LEU A 5 3.79 -10.18 1.56
C LEU A 5 2.32 -10.35 1.20
N GLY A 6 1.57 -9.25 1.12
CA GLY A 6 0.12 -9.26 1.02
C GLY A 6 -0.53 -9.46 2.39
N THR A 7 -1.74 -8.95 2.55
CA THR A 7 -2.51 -9.05 3.80
C THR A 7 -3.99 -8.80 3.54
N LYS A 8 -4.81 -8.93 4.58
CA LYS A 8 -6.18 -8.41 4.62
C LYS A 8 -6.26 -7.36 5.71
N ILE A 9 -6.79 -6.19 5.38
CA ILE A 9 -6.95 -5.08 6.30
C ILE A 9 -8.41 -4.65 6.38
N ASP A 10 -8.78 -4.10 7.52
CA ASP A 10 -10.09 -3.48 7.71
C ASP A 10 -10.04 -2.01 7.30
N VAL A 11 -10.92 -1.62 6.39
CA VAL A 11 -10.99 -0.27 5.83
C VAL A 11 -12.32 0.37 6.21
N PRO A 12 -12.32 1.55 6.88
CA PRO A 12 -13.53 2.28 7.14
C PRO A 12 -14.11 2.85 5.84
N THR A 13 -15.43 2.70 5.67
CA THR A 13 -16.20 3.28 4.58
C THR A 13 -17.39 4.07 5.14
N LEU A 14 -18.14 4.76 4.27
CA LEU A 14 -19.31 5.53 4.68
C LEU A 14 -20.42 4.68 5.34
N ASP A 15 -20.51 3.39 5.02
CA ASP A 15 -21.53 2.48 5.60
C ASP A 15 -20.93 1.46 6.57
N GLY A 16 -19.73 1.73 7.09
CA GLY A 16 -19.03 0.86 8.02
C GLY A 16 -17.78 0.22 7.42
N THR A 17 -17.19 -0.69 8.17
CA THR A 17 -15.89 -1.29 7.84
C THR A 17 -16.04 -2.43 6.84
N VAL A 18 -15.11 -2.51 5.88
CA VAL A 18 -15.00 -3.65 4.97
C VAL A 18 -13.59 -4.22 4.98
N THR A 19 -13.46 -5.53 4.82
CA THR A 19 -12.15 -6.15 4.66
C THR A 19 -11.66 -5.99 3.22
N LEU A 20 -10.51 -5.34 3.04
CA LEU A 20 -9.80 -5.17 1.78
C LEU A 20 -8.61 -6.12 1.72
N THR A 21 -8.44 -6.81 0.60
CA THR A 21 -7.23 -7.61 0.34
C THR A 21 -6.17 -6.72 -0.29
N VAL A 22 -4.98 -6.67 0.32
CA VAL A 22 -3.77 -6.06 -0.22
C VAL A 22 -2.98 -7.15 -0.94
N PRO A 23 -2.79 -7.08 -2.26
CA PRO A 23 -1.98 -8.05 -2.98
C PRO A 23 -0.52 -8.04 -2.51
N PRO A 24 0.21 -9.18 -2.58
CA PRO A 24 1.65 -9.18 -2.39
C PRO A 24 2.34 -8.29 -3.43
N SER A 25 3.53 -7.82 -3.08
CA SER A 25 4.34 -6.92 -3.92
C SER A 25 3.62 -5.62 -4.32
N SER A 26 2.71 -5.13 -3.47
CA SER A 26 2.06 -3.83 -3.66
C SER A 26 3.03 -2.67 -3.37
N SER A 27 2.89 -1.57 -4.11
CA SER A 27 3.75 -0.39 -4.00
C SER A 27 2.99 0.87 -3.58
N SER A 28 3.70 1.86 -3.04
CA SER A 28 3.13 3.19 -2.79
C SER A 28 2.51 3.78 -4.07
N GLY A 29 1.38 4.47 -3.93
CA GLY A 29 0.62 5.05 -5.05
C GLY A 29 -0.31 4.07 -5.77
N GLN A 30 -0.20 2.77 -5.52
CA GLN A 30 -1.18 1.80 -6.04
C GLN A 30 -2.55 2.07 -5.42
N ARG A 31 -3.59 2.14 -6.28
CA ARG A 31 -4.97 2.42 -5.88
C ARG A 31 -5.82 1.16 -5.95
N LEU A 32 -6.35 0.74 -4.81
CA LEU A 32 -7.28 -0.38 -4.69
C LEU A 32 -8.72 0.16 -4.66
N ARG A 33 -9.59 -0.41 -5.49
CA ARG A 33 -10.99 0.02 -5.64
C ARG A 33 -11.92 -0.82 -4.77
N ILE A 34 -12.71 -0.14 -3.95
CA ILE A 34 -13.83 -0.74 -3.23
C ILE A 34 -15.12 -0.29 -3.93
N ARG A 35 -15.74 -1.23 -4.66
CA ARG A 35 -16.91 -0.95 -5.49
C ARG A 35 -18.11 -0.55 -4.62
N ALA A 36 -18.87 0.44 -5.09
CA ALA A 36 -20.13 0.88 -4.45
C ALA A 36 -19.98 1.28 -2.97
N ARG A 37 -18.85 1.87 -2.60
CA ARG A 37 -18.58 2.44 -1.25
C ARG A 37 -18.24 3.93 -1.27
N GLY A 38 -18.39 4.58 -2.42
CA GLY A 38 -18.25 6.03 -2.54
C GLY A 38 -19.55 6.78 -2.27
N ILE A 39 -19.51 8.09 -2.49
CA ILE A 39 -20.65 8.99 -2.29
C ILE A 39 -21.82 8.62 -3.22
N VAL A 40 -23.04 8.66 -2.69
CA VAL A 40 -24.27 8.55 -3.48
C VAL A 40 -24.52 9.89 -4.18
N LYS A 41 -24.58 9.87 -5.51
CA LYS A 41 -24.80 11.07 -6.32
C LYS A 41 -26.29 11.42 -6.40
N ALA A 42 -26.59 12.65 -6.78
CA ALA A 42 -27.94 13.03 -7.22
C ALA A 42 -28.34 12.13 -8.40
N GLY A 43 -29.41 11.36 -8.23
CA GLY A 43 -29.82 10.29 -9.16
C GLY A 43 -29.64 8.86 -8.62
N GLY A 44 -29.13 8.69 -7.40
CA GLY A 44 -29.11 7.39 -6.69
C GLY A 44 -27.93 6.48 -7.04
N THR A 45 -27.17 6.78 -8.10
CA THR A 45 -25.95 6.03 -8.42
C THR A 45 -24.89 6.24 -7.37
N ARG A 46 -24.37 5.13 -6.85
CA ARG A 46 -23.32 5.14 -5.85
C ARG A 46 -21.93 5.04 -6.50
N GLY A 47 -21.02 5.92 -6.08
CA GLY A 47 -19.62 5.87 -6.50
C GLY A 47 -18.82 4.78 -5.81
N ASP A 48 -17.51 4.79 -6.04
CA ASP A 48 -16.56 3.87 -5.42
C ASP A 48 -15.64 4.60 -4.45
N GLN A 49 -15.10 3.85 -3.49
CA GLN A 49 -14.01 4.31 -2.64
C GLN A 49 -12.69 3.78 -3.21
N TYR A 50 -11.67 4.62 -3.25
CA TYR A 50 -10.32 4.22 -3.62
C TYR A 50 -9.42 4.35 -2.40
N VAL A 51 -8.66 3.29 -2.13
CA VAL A 51 -7.63 3.25 -1.11
C VAL A 51 -6.28 3.34 -1.81
N GLU A 52 -5.53 4.39 -1.53
CA GLU A 52 -4.17 4.54 -2.04
C GLU A 52 -3.17 4.00 -1.01
N ILE A 53 -2.29 3.12 -1.45
CA ILE A 53 -1.26 2.55 -0.57
C ILE A 53 -0.19 3.59 -0.31
N LYS A 54 0.14 3.78 0.98
CA LYS A 54 1.27 4.57 1.45
C LYS A 54 2.14 3.71 2.36
N ILE A 55 3.35 3.38 1.91
CA ILE A 55 4.31 2.65 2.73
C ILE A 55 4.87 3.61 3.79
N VAL A 56 4.78 3.20 5.05
CA VAL A 56 5.34 3.90 6.20
C VAL A 56 6.32 2.98 6.92
N LEU A 57 7.40 3.55 7.44
CA LEU A 57 8.35 2.82 8.28
C LEU A 57 7.97 2.97 9.76
N PRO A 58 8.28 1.99 10.62
CA PRO A 58 8.19 2.15 12.07
C PRO A 58 9.02 3.34 12.56
N PRO A 59 8.59 4.02 13.64
CA PRO A 59 9.31 5.17 14.19
C PRO A 59 10.70 4.80 14.71
N GLU A 60 10.86 3.57 15.21
CA GLU A 60 12.10 3.03 15.72
C GLU A 60 12.36 1.63 15.15
N MET A 61 13.63 1.30 14.94
CA MET A 61 14.09 -0.02 14.51
C MET A 61 15.39 -0.34 15.25
N ASP A 62 15.42 -1.49 15.91
CA ASP A 62 16.62 -2.02 16.54
C ASP A 62 17.66 -2.51 15.51
N GLU A 63 18.82 -2.91 16.00
CA GLU A 63 19.93 -3.32 15.13
C GLU A 63 19.62 -4.64 14.38
N GLU A 64 18.87 -5.55 15.00
CA GLU A 64 18.46 -6.80 14.36
C GLU A 64 17.53 -6.54 13.17
N SER A 65 16.52 -5.69 13.35
CA SER A 65 15.60 -5.30 12.27
C SER A 65 16.34 -4.64 11.11
N ARG A 66 17.36 -3.82 11.39
CA ARG A 66 18.20 -3.21 10.36
C ARG A 66 19.02 -4.23 9.62
N ASP A 67 19.60 -5.22 10.31
CA ASP A 67 20.36 -6.29 9.68
C ASP A 67 19.49 -7.14 8.73
N LEU A 68 18.26 -7.45 9.14
CA LEU A 68 17.28 -8.14 8.28
C LEU A 68 16.98 -7.34 7.01
N LEU A 69 16.84 -6.02 7.10
CA LEU A 69 16.62 -5.17 5.93
C LEU A 69 17.85 -5.09 5.01
N ARG A 70 19.08 -5.10 5.55
CA ARG A 70 20.32 -5.17 4.75
C ARG A 70 20.36 -6.48 3.94
N ARG A 71 20.14 -7.61 4.60
CA ARG A 71 20.11 -8.93 3.94
C ARG A 71 18.99 -9.02 2.90
N PHE A 72 17.84 -8.42 3.17
CA PHE A 72 16.74 -8.34 2.21
C PHE A 72 17.15 -7.54 0.97
N ALA A 73 17.81 -6.39 1.13
CA ALA A 73 18.28 -5.55 0.03
C ALA A 73 19.34 -6.25 -0.83
N GLU A 74 20.29 -6.97 -0.21
CA GLU A 74 21.30 -7.76 -0.92
C GLU A 74 20.69 -8.84 -1.82
N ARG A 75 19.64 -9.51 -1.35
CA ARG A 75 18.93 -10.54 -2.12
C ARG A 75 18.03 -9.97 -3.22
N ASN A 76 17.62 -8.71 -3.11
CA ASN A 76 16.65 -8.06 -3.99
C ASN A 76 17.22 -6.75 -4.53
N PRO A 77 18.25 -6.80 -5.39
CA PRO A 77 18.84 -5.60 -5.96
C PRO A 77 17.81 -4.85 -6.82
N PHE A 78 17.38 -3.67 -6.36
CA PHE A 78 16.42 -2.81 -7.05
C PHE A 78 16.77 -1.33 -6.86
N ASN A 79 16.76 -0.55 -7.95
CA ASN A 79 16.99 0.89 -7.90
C ASN A 79 15.66 1.65 -8.04
N PRO A 80 15.03 2.10 -6.94
CA PRO A 80 13.76 2.83 -7.00
C PRO A 80 13.86 4.21 -7.67
N ARG A 81 15.08 4.70 -7.94
CA ARG A 81 15.35 5.99 -8.57
C ARG A 81 15.73 5.88 -10.04
N ALA A 82 15.72 4.67 -10.61
CA ALA A 82 16.14 4.45 -12.00
C ALA A 82 15.34 5.31 -13.01
N SER A 83 14.08 5.60 -12.72
CA SER A 83 13.22 6.42 -13.57
C SER A 83 13.38 7.94 -13.38
N LEU A 84 14.17 8.41 -12.42
CA LEU A 84 14.31 9.85 -12.12
C LEU A 84 15.27 10.58 -13.07
N GLY A 85 15.96 9.86 -13.97
CA GLY A 85 16.89 10.47 -14.94
C GLY A 85 18.13 11.12 -14.32
N TRP A 86 18.34 10.96 -13.01
CA TRP A 86 19.54 11.42 -12.31
C TRP A 86 20.69 10.43 -12.56
N GLN A 87 21.26 10.47 -13.75
CA GLN A 87 22.52 9.81 -14.04
C GLN A 87 23.66 10.82 -13.78
N LEU A 88 24.49 10.50 -12.78
CA LEU A 88 25.88 10.97 -12.68
C LEU A 88 26.77 9.95 -13.41
#